data_AF-A0ABD0S5Z0-F1
#
_entry.id   AF-A0ABD0S5Z0-F1
#
_cell.length_a   1.000
_cell.length_b   1.000
_cell.length_c   1.000
_cell.angle_alpha   90.00
_cell.angle_beta   90.00
_cell.angle_gamma   90.00
#
_symmetry.space_group_name_H-M   'P 1'
#
loop_
_entity.id
_entity.type
_entity.pdbx_description
1 polymer ?
#
loop_
_entity_poly.entity_id
_entity_poly.type
_entity_poly.pdbx_seq_one_letter_code
_entity_poly.pdbx_strand_id
1 'polypeptide(L)'
;MAPSTPAATQAQLEALLNFIEGNRDLARGLLRGADGRMRSKKLWEDLCNSLNALGGCTKSVEQWQRVWADRKHLAKKAAGAARRSASATGGGPSDAPNLSSVELRILAIMGDGFGEPQTEARVPAFPLRSNVHTPVGLLPDPAATTSTRTVADNPPAPSIARRARRVSRHLPADSARSRIIHVEELRLEAEIERNEHLRKIHESNIEIKSAIVDLCNLVRQYMTRNN
;
A
#
# COMPACT_ATOMS: atom_id res chain seq x y z
N MET A 1 -5.35 7.01 -34.74
CA MET A 1 -6.34 6.81 -33.66
C MET A 1 -5.72 5.87 -32.63
N ALA A 2 -5.92 6.08 -31.33
CA ALA A 2 -5.48 5.11 -30.32
C ALA A 2 -6.45 3.90 -30.30
N PRO A 3 -5.98 2.66 -30.17
CA PRO A 3 -6.85 1.50 -30.11
C PRO A 3 -7.68 1.52 -28.82
N SER A 4 -9.01 1.53 -28.95
CA SER A 4 -9.94 1.40 -27.83
C SER A 4 -9.82 0.01 -27.23
N THR A 5 -9.05 -0.10 -26.15
CA THR A 5 -8.81 -1.36 -25.45
C THR A 5 -10.13 -1.85 -24.84
N PRO A 6 -10.56 -3.11 -25.08
CA PRO A 6 -11.86 -3.59 -24.61
C PRO A 6 -12.01 -3.46 -23.09
N ALA A 7 -13.22 -3.13 -22.63
CA ALA A 7 -13.50 -2.97 -21.20
C ALA A 7 -13.32 -4.30 -20.44
N ALA A 8 -12.86 -4.22 -19.19
CA ALA A 8 -12.82 -5.39 -18.31
C ALA A 8 -14.24 -5.84 -17.95
N THR A 9 -14.47 -7.15 -17.96
CA THR A 9 -15.78 -7.72 -17.57
C THR A 9 -16.00 -7.56 -16.07
N GLN A 10 -17.25 -7.70 -15.61
CA GLN A 10 -17.57 -7.61 -14.17
C GLN A 10 -16.82 -8.67 -13.35
N ALA A 11 -16.76 -9.92 -13.83
CA ALA A 11 -16.00 -10.99 -13.17
C ALA A 11 -14.49 -10.69 -13.08
N GLN A 12 -13.89 -10.10 -14.14
CA GLN A 12 -12.50 -9.66 -14.10
C GLN A 12 -12.30 -8.48 -13.12
N LEU A 13 -13.26 -7.56 -13.01
CA LEU A 13 -13.20 -6.46 -12.04
C LEU A 13 -13.30 -6.98 -10.59
N GLU A 14 -14.18 -7.95 -10.33
CA GLU A 14 -14.34 -8.54 -9.00
C GLU A 14 -13.10 -9.34 -8.59
N ALA A 15 -12.52 -10.14 -9.50
CA ALA A 15 -11.26 -10.83 -9.27
C ALA A 15 -10.09 -9.85 -9.03
N LEU A 16 -10.03 -8.75 -9.78
CA LEU A 16 -9.05 -7.66 -9.58
C LEU A 16 -9.15 -7.09 -8.16
N LEU A 17 -10.37 -6.78 -7.70
CA LEU A 17 -10.61 -6.25 -6.36
C LEU A 17 -10.29 -7.27 -5.26
N ASN A 18 -10.66 -8.55 -5.44
CA ASN A 18 -10.37 -9.62 -4.49
C ASN A 18 -8.85 -9.79 -4.28
N PHE A 19 -8.07 -9.84 -5.36
CA PHE A 19 -6.61 -10.00 -5.27
C PHE A 19 -5.93 -8.78 -4.66
N ILE A 20 -6.34 -7.57 -5.08
CA ILE A 20 -5.75 -6.31 -4.60
C ILE A 20 -6.12 -6.02 -3.14
N GLU A 21 -7.29 -6.48 -2.67
CA GLU A 21 -7.67 -6.41 -1.26
C GLU A 21 -6.81 -7.33 -0.36
N GLY A 22 -6.45 -8.52 -0.84
CA GLY A 22 -5.49 -9.39 -0.16
C GLY A 22 -4.04 -8.84 -0.19
N ASN A 23 -3.71 -8.01 -1.19
CA ASN A 23 -2.37 -7.46 -1.42
C ASN A 23 -2.34 -5.93 -1.21
N ARG A 24 -2.71 -5.45 -0.01
CA ARG A 24 -2.86 -4.01 0.26
C ARG A 24 -1.59 -3.18 0.03
N ASP A 25 -0.40 -3.74 0.22
CA ASP A 25 0.88 -3.07 -0.09
C ASP A 25 1.07 -2.83 -1.60
N LEU A 26 0.59 -3.76 -2.44
CA LEU A 26 0.53 -3.60 -3.89
C LEU A 26 -0.50 -2.54 -4.27
N ALA A 27 -1.69 -2.61 -3.66
CA ALA A 27 -2.81 -1.68 -3.89
C ALA A 27 -2.39 -0.21 -3.70
N ARG A 28 -1.70 0.03 -2.58
CA ARG A 28 -1.21 1.33 -2.10
C ARG A 28 0.13 1.75 -2.70
N GLY A 29 0.86 0.85 -3.35
CA GLY A 29 2.20 1.12 -3.91
C GLY A 29 3.31 1.24 -2.85
N LEU A 30 3.14 0.57 -1.71
CA LEU A 30 4.04 0.65 -0.54
C LEU A 30 5.29 -0.25 -0.69
N LEU A 31 5.27 -1.17 -1.66
CA LEU A 31 6.36 -2.08 -2.01
C LEU A 31 7.55 -1.35 -2.69
N ARG A 32 8.36 -0.65 -1.89
CA ARG A 32 9.52 0.16 -2.34
C ARG A 32 10.84 -0.63 -2.29
N GLY A 33 11.92 -0.08 -2.86
CA GLY A 33 13.25 -0.70 -2.93
C GLY A 33 13.47 -1.58 -4.17
N ALA A 34 14.48 -2.45 -4.16
CA ALA A 34 14.69 -3.44 -5.21
C ALA A 34 13.64 -4.57 -5.10
N ASP A 35 13.55 -5.18 -3.93
CA ASP A 35 12.71 -6.34 -3.64
C ASP A 35 11.23 -5.99 -3.61
N GLY A 36 10.89 -4.75 -3.26
CA GLY A 36 9.54 -4.23 -3.40
C GLY A 36 9.12 -4.09 -4.87
N ARG A 37 10.01 -3.59 -5.75
CA ARG A 37 9.74 -3.55 -7.20
C ARG A 37 9.65 -4.95 -7.81
N MET A 38 10.53 -5.86 -7.42
CA MET A 38 10.50 -7.26 -7.88
C MET A 38 9.22 -7.98 -7.43
N ARG A 39 8.84 -7.87 -6.15
CA ARG A 39 7.56 -8.41 -5.63
C ARG A 39 6.35 -7.75 -6.29
N SER A 40 6.38 -6.43 -6.51
CA SER A 40 5.31 -5.72 -7.22
C SER A 40 5.14 -6.25 -8.64
N LYS A 41 6.24 -6.41 -9.39
CA LYS A 41 6.23 -6.94 -10.74
C LYS A 41 5.59 -8.34 -10.75
N LYS A 42 6.09 -9.26 -9.92
CA LYS A 42 5.57 -10.64 -9.83
C LYS A 42 4.07 -10.67 -9.49
N LEU A 43 3.64 -9.93 -8.45
CA LEU A 43 2.23 -9.88 -8.06
C LEU A 43 1.32 -9.30 -9.17
N TRP A 44 1.81 -8.33 -9.95
CA TRP A 44 1.08 -7.82 -11.11
C TRP A 44 1.05 -8.80 -12.29
N GLU A 45 2.10 -9.60 -12.49
CA GLU A 45 2.16 -10.67 -13.49
C GLU A 45 1.23 -11.83 -13.13
N ASP A 46 1.28 -12.33 -11.88
CA ASP A 46 0.37 -13.34 -11.34
C ASP A 46 -1.10 -12.92 -11.50
N LEU A 47 -1.42 -11.66 -11.14
CA LEU A 47 -2.73 -11.06 -11.31
C LEU A 47 -3.14 -10.92 -12.78
N CYS A 48 -2.26 -10.44 -13.66
CA CYS A 48 -2.51 -10.33 -15.09
C CYS A 48 -2.85 -11.69 -15.72
N ASN A 49 -2.11 -12.73 -15.34
CA ASN A 49 -2.35 -14.10 -15.79
C ASN A 49 -3.70 -14.62 -15.28
N SER A 50 -4.00 -14.45 -14.00
CA SER A 50 -5.29 -14.84 -13.41
C SER A 50 -6.48 -14.14 -14.08
N LEU A 51 -6.37 -12.84 -14.39
CA LEU A 51 -7.46 -12.08 -15.00
C LEU A 51 -7.68 -12.42 -16.47
N ASN A 52 -6.60 -12.63 -17.23
CA ASN A 52 -6.70 -13.05 -18.63
C ASN A 52 -7.25 -14.50 -18.73
N ALA A 53 -6.95 -15.37 -17.76
CA ALA A 53 -7.46 -16.75 -17.72
C ALA A 53 -8.98 -16.87 -17.44
N LEU A 54 -9.63 -15.85 -16.88
CA LEU A 54 -11.09 -15.79 -16.71
C LEU A 54 -11.84 -15.58 -18.04
N GLY A 55 -11.14 -15.26 -19.13
CA GLY A 55 -11.74 -14.89 -20.40
C GLY A 55 -12.36 -13.48 -20.38
N GLY A 56 -12.93 -13.07 -21.50
CA GLY A 56 -13.36 -11.69 -21.73
C GLY A 56 -12.24 -10.84 -22.33
N CYS A 57 -11.83 -9.76 -21.66
CA CYS A 57 -10.77 -8.91 -22.20
C CYS A 57 -9.38 -9.49 -21.87
N THR A 58 -8.47 -9.52 -22.84
CA THR A 58 -7.04 -9.76 -22.60
C THR A 58 -6.33 -8.42 -22.49
N LYS A 59 -5.47 -8.28 -21.47
CA LYS A 59 -4.71 -7.05 -21.20
C LYS A 59 -3.28 -7.37 -20.76
N SER A 60 -2.37 -6.42 -20.97
CA SER A 60 -1.02 -6.47 -20.39
C SER A 60 -1.03 -6.06 -18.91
N VAL A 61 0.06 -6.37 -18.20
CA VAL A 61 0.31 -5.92 -16.82
C VAL A 61 0.10 -4.41 -16.66
N GLU A 62 0.67 -3.61 -17.56
CA GLU A 62 0.56 -2.14 -17.55
C GLU A 62 -0.89 -1.66 -17.73
N GLN A 63 -1.66 -2.37 -18.56
CA GLN A 63 -3.07 -2.07 -18.78
C GLN A 63 -3.92 -2.44 -17.56
N TRP A 64 -3.62 -3.52 -16.84
CA TRP A 64 -4.27 -3.84 -15.55
C TRP A 64 -3.88 -2.86 -14.44
N GLN A 65 -2.61 -2.44 -14.37
CA GLN A 65 -2.16 -1.36 -13.48
C GLN A 65 -2.91 -0.05 -13.77
N ARG A 66 -3.12 0.29 -15.06
CA ARG A 66 -3.91 1.45 -15.48
C ARG A 66 -5.38 1.32 -15.07
N VAL A 67 -6.01 0.16 -15.28
CA VAL A 67 -7.38 -0.10 -14.79
C VAL A 67 -7.49 0.11 -13.28
N TRP A 68 -6.49 -0.32 -12.49
CA TRP A 68 -6.45 -0.05 -11.04
C TRP A 68 -6.28 1.44 -10.72
N ALA A 69 -5.45 2.17 -11.47
CA ALA A 69 -5.29 3.62 -11.31
C ALA A 69 -6.58 4.39 -11.64
N ASP A 70 -7.26 4.04 -12.74
CA ASP A 70 -8.51 4.64 -13.17
C ASP A 70 -9.65 4.35 -12.16
N ARG A 71 -9.71 3.13 -11.61
CA ARG A 71 -10.66 2.76 -10.53
C ARG A 71 -10.40 3.55 -9.24
N LYS A 72 -9.13 3.73 -8.86
CA LYS A 72 -8.74 4.61 -7.74
C LYS A 72 -9.13 6.08 -7.98
N HIS A 73 -8.98 6.59 -9.20
CA HIS A 73 -9.42 7.93 -9.56
C HIS A 73 -10.95 8.09 -9.45
N LEU A 74 -11.72 7.14 -9.99
CA LEU A 74 -13.18 7.14 -9.92
C LEU A 74 -13.67 7.14 -8.46
N ALA A 75 -13.18 6.24 -7.62
CA ALA A 75 -13.56 6.20 -6.20
C ALA A 75 -13.25 7.51 -5.46
N LYS A 76 -12.09 8.15 -5.73
CA LYS A 76 -11.77 9.47 -5.14
C LYS A 76 -12.67 10.59 -5.68
N LYS A 77 -13.04 10.55 -6.97
CA LYS A 77 -13.98 11.50 -7.59
C LYS A 77 -15.38 11.38 -6.99
N ALA A 78 -15.89 10.16 -6.80
CA ALA A 78 -17.17 9.87 -6.17
C ALA A 78 -17.19 10.31 -4.71
N ALA A 79 -16.18 9.94 -3.91
CA ALA A 79 -16.04 10.40 -2.52
C ALA A 79 -16.02 11.94 -2.40
N GLY A 80 -15.33 12.61 -3.32
CA GLY A 80 -15.34 14.07 -3.41
C GLY A 80 -16.70 14.66 -3.78
N ALA A 81 -17.51 13.98 -4.60
CA ALA A 81 -18.86 14.42 -4.95
C ALA A 81 -19.86 14.23 -3.80
N ALA A 82 -19.80 13.09 -3.11
CA ALA A 82 -20.58 12.82 -1.91
C ALA A 82 -20.30 13.84 -0.78
N ARG A 83 -19.03 14.25 -0.59
CA ARG A 83 -18.71 15.32 0.38
C ARG A 83 -19.22 16.70 -0.04
N ARG A 84 -19.13 17.07 -1.32
CA ARG A 84 -19.63 18.39 -1.79
C ARG A 84 -21.14 18.53 -1.65
N SER A 85 -21.90 17.45 -1.90
CA SER A 85 -23.34 17.41 -1.69
C SER A 85 -23.69 17.42 -0.20
N ALA A 86 -22.99 16.65 0.65
CA ALA A 86 -23.17 16.67 2.10
C ALA A 86 -22.79 18.00 2.77
N SER A 87 -21.91 18.79 2.15
CA SER A 87 -21.49 20.13 2.63
C SER A 87 -22.32 21.29 2.04
N ALA A 88 -23.30 21.00 1.17
CA ALA A 88 -24.14 22.02 0.54
C ALA A 88 -25.34 22.35 1.44
N THR A 89 -25.24 23.40 2.26
CA THR A 89 -26.28 23.84 3.21
C THR A 89 -27.47 24.57 2.58
N GLY A 90 -27.65 24.49 1.25
CA GLY A 90 -28.90 24.91 0.60
C GLY A 90 -29.96 23.84 0.82
N GLY A 91 -31.05 24.18 1.53
CA GLY A 91 -32.06 23.24 2.04
C GLY A 91 -33.00 22.58 1.02
N GLY A 92 -32.49 22.21 -0.16
CA GLY A 92 -33.18 21.33 -1.11
C GLY A 92 -32.82 19.84 -0.89
N PRO A 93 -33.41 18.92 -1.68
CA PRO A 93 -32.99 17.52 -1.70
C PRO A 93 -31.51 17.38 -2.06
N SER A 94 -30.80 16.47 -1.41
CA SER A 94 -29.38 16.24 -1.70
C SER A 94 -29.22 15.27 -2.87
N ASP A 95 -28.88 15.78 -4.06
CA ASP A 95 -28.44 15.01 -5.24
C ASP A 95 -27.05 14.37 -5.03
N ALA A 96 -26.84 13.74 -3.86
CA ALA A 96 -25.61 13.05 -3.52
C ALA A 96 -25.50 11.75 -4.34
N PRO A 97 -24.48 11.60 -5.21
CA PRO A 97 -24.29 10.36 -5.93
C PRO A 97 -23.90 9.25 -4.93
N ASN A 98 -24.78 8.27 -4.76
CA ASN A 98 -24.52 7.10 -3.93
C ASN A 98 -23.25 6.40 -4.40
N LEU A 99 -22.28 6.26 -3.50
CA LEU A 99 -21.02 5.54 -3.74
C LEU A 99 -21.32 4.09 -4.11
N SER A 100 -20.78 3.63 -5.23
CA SER A 100 -20.91 2.23 -5.64
C SER A 100 -20.25 1.30 -4.62
N SER A 101 -20.75 0.06 -4.47
CA SER A 101 -20.11 -0.97 -3.65
C SER A 101 -18.64 -1.20 -4.03
N VAL A 102 -18.31 -1.08 -5.32
CA VAL A 102 -16.93 -1.10 -5.84
C VAL A 102 -16.11 0.09 -5.31
N GLU A 103 -16.68 1.29 -5.27
CA GLU A 103 -15.99 2.51 -4.83
C GLU A 103 -15.76 2.51 -3.32
N LEU A 104 -16.75 2.10 -2.53
CA LEU A 104 -16.61 1.87 -1.08
C LEU A 104 -15.50 0.85 -0.78
N ARG A 105 -15.45 -0.25 -1.53
CA ARG A 105 -14.41 -1.27 -1.38
C ARG A 105 -13.02 -0.73 -1.74
N ILE A 106 -12.89 0.06 -2.79
CA ILE A 106 -11.63 0.72 -3.17
C ILE A 106 -11.16 1.70 -2.07
N LEU A 107 -12.08 2.48 -1.49
CA LEU A 107 -11.77 3.38 -0.38
C LEU A 107 -11.26 2.58 0.84
N ALA A 108 -11.92 1.48 1.21
CA ALA A 108 -11.49 0.62 2.32
C ALA A 108 -10.12 -0.05 2.09
N ILE A 109 -9.82 -0.49 0.85
CA ILE A 109 -8.51 -1.04 0.48
C ILE A 109 -7.41 0.02 0.64
N MET A 110 -7.66 1.25 0.19
CA MET A 110 -6.70 2.35 0.26
C MET A 110 -6.56 2.97 1.66
N GLY A 111 -7.61 2.89 2.47
CA GLY A 111 -7.64 3.37 3.86
C GLY A 111 -8.00 4.84 4.01
N ASP A 112 -8.05 5.25 5.27
CA ASP A 112 -8.44 6.60 5.70
C ASP A 112 -7.54 7.68 5.06
N GLY A 113 -8.10 8.86 4.82
CA GLY A 113 -7.42 9.93 4.09
C GLY A 113 -7.39 9.78 2.56
N PHE A 114 -7.47 8.57 1.98
CA PHE A 114 -7.36 8.42 0.51
C PHE A 114 -8.47 9.16 -0.27
N GLY A 115 -9.66 9.23 0.30
CA GLY A 115 -10.79 9.95 -0.29
C GLY A 115 -10.77 11.47 -0.06
N GLU A 116 -9.98 11.98 0.89
CA GLU A 116 -10.16 13.29 1.55
C GLU A 116 -9.69 14.51 0.72
N PRO A 117 -10.03 15.75 1.14
CA PRO A 117 -9.43 16.96 0.59
C PRO A 117 -7.92 16.98 0.92
N GLN A 118 -7.08 17.35 -0.04
CA GLN A 118 -5.63 17.40 0.14
C GLN A 118 -5.23 18.73 0.83
N THR A 119 -5.47 18.81 2.14
CA THR A 119 -5.43 20.04 2.97
C THR A 119 -4.06 20.72 3.07
N GLU A 120 -2.98 19.98 2.90
CA GLU A 120 -1.59 20.46 2.94
C GLU A 120 -1.32 21.65 1.99
N ALA A 121 -2.03 21.73 0.86
CA ALA A 121 -1.80 22.73 -0.18
C ALA A 121 -2.51 24.08 0.06
N ARG A 122 -2.98 24.35 1.29
CA ARG A 122 -3.61 25.64 1.64
C ARG A 122 -2.56 26.73 1.82
N VAL A 123 -2.18 27.38 0.72
CA VAL A 123 -1.46 28.67 0.76
C VAL A 123 -2.25 29.64 1.66
N PRO A 124 -1.66 30.21 2.73
CA PRO A 124 -2.34 31.20 3.54
C PRO A 124 -2.54 32.46 2.69
N ALA A 125 -3.79 32.75 2.32
CA ALA A 125 -4.13 33.82 1.37
C ALA A 125 -3.60 35.20 1.80
N PHE A 126 -3.39 35.41 3.11
CA PHE A 126 -2.64 36.53 3.67
C PHE A 126 -1.73 36.00 4.79
N PRO A 127 -0.51 36.52 4.93
CA PRO A 127 0.27 36.32 6.14
C PRO A 127 -0.46 36.95 7.33
N LEU A 128 -0.72 36.18 8.39
CA LEU A 128 -1.13 36.77 9.66
C LEU A 128 0.07 37.59 10.18
N ARG A 129 -0.01 38.91 10.07
CA ARG A 129 0.94 39.82 10.71
C ARG A 129 0.84 39.59 12.22
N SER A 130 1.92 39.13 12.83
CA SER A 130 2.04 39.04 14.28
C SER A 130 1.91 40.44 14.88
N ASN A 131 0.78 40.73 15.51
CA ASN A 131 0.55 42.01 16.18
C ASN A 131 1.33 42.05 17.50
N VAL A 132 2.63 42.33 17.42
CA VAL A 132 3.53 42.47 18.57
C VAL A 132 3.20 43.77 19.29
N HIS A 133 2.26 43.70 20.24
CA HIS A 133 2.05 44.76 21.23
C HIS A 133 3.05 44.60 22.37
N THR A 134 4.23 45.21 22.21
CA THR A 134 5.12 45.55 23.33
C THR A 134 4.58 46.78 24.05
N PRO A 135 4.13 46.68 25.33
CA PRO A 135 3.93 47.87 26.14
C PRO A 135 5.30 48.49 26.46
N VAL A 136 5.45 49.78 26.19
CA VAL A 136 6.74 50.48 26.32
C VAL A 136 6.83 51.22 27.66
N GLY A 137 7.89 50.92 28.42
CA GLY A 137 8.55 51.86 29.32
C GLY A 137 7.91 52.09 30.70
N LEU A 138 8.62 51.65 31.75
CA LEU A 138 8.72 52.35 33.03
C LEU A 138 9.97 51.85 33.79
N LEU A 139 10.83 52.78 34.22
CA LEU A 139 12.09 52.63 34.96
C LEU A 139 12.46 54.03 35.51
N PRO A 140 13.27 54.17 36.57
CA PRO A 140 13.70 53.19 37.59
C PRO A 140 13.31 53.65 39.02
N ASP A 141 13.78 52.94 40.06
CA ASP A 141 14.60 53.57 41.13
C ASP A 141 15.30 52.53 42.04
N PRO A 142 16.46 52.84 42.69
CA PRO A 142 17.27 51.84 43.42
C PRO A 142 17.52 52.14 44.92
N ALA A 143 17.48 51.13 45.81
CA ALA A 143 17.92 51.28 47.22
C ALA A 143 18.42 49.99 47.93
N ALA A 144 19.58 50.13 48.58
CA ALA A 144 20.00 49.55 49.87
C ALA A 144 20.07 48.00 50.16
N THR A 145 21.30 47.46 50.06
CA THR A 145 22.16 47.07 51.22
C THR A 145 21.72 46.00 52.27
N THR A 146 22.26 44.77 52.09
CA THR A 146 23.00 43.94 53.10
C THR A 146 22.31 43.09 54.19
N SER A 147 22.78 41.82 54.29
CA SER A 147 22.67 40.84 55.42
C SER A 147 21.28 40.25 55.74
N THR A 148 21.13 39.02 56.29
CA THR A 148 22.03 38.23 57.17
C THR A 148 22.04 36.71 56.82
N ARG A 149 23.06 35.97 57.31
CA ARG A 149 23.35 34.53 57.10
C ARG A 149 23.09 33.70 58.36
N THR A 150 22.69 32.42 58.21
CA THR A 150 22.91 31.21 59.09
C THR A 150 21.86 30.13 58.66
N VAL A 151 22.16 28.93 58.12
CA VAL A 151 22.97 27.76 58.56
C VAL A 151 22.32 27.01 59.73
N ALA A 152 22.06 25.69 59.75
CA ALA A 152 21.93 24.62 58.73
C ALA A 152 21.26 23.39 59.43
N ASP A 153 20.82 22.35 58.70
CA ASP A 153 21.05 20.91 59.02
C ASP A 153 20.34 19.92 58.05
N ASN A 154 20.84 18.67 57.99
CA ASN A 154 20.50 17.57 57.06
C ASN A 154 21.29 16.30 57.51
N PRO A 155 21.05 15.02 57.08
CA PRO A 155 19.95 14.38 56.33
C PRO A 155 19.22 13.35 57.26
N PRO A 156 19.10 11.99 57.10
CA PRO A 156 19.16 11.06 55.95
C PRO A 156 18.12 9.89 55.92
N ALA A 157 18.18 9.11 54.81
CA ALA A 157 17.87 7.66 54.70
C ALA A 157 16.38 7.18 54.71
N PRO A 158 16.06 5.96 54.20
CA PRO A 158 16.94 4.92 53.64
C PRO A 158 16.68 4.54 52.14
N SER A 159 17.33 3.46 51.69
CA SER A 159 17.59 3.09 50.29
C SER A 159 16.63 2.10 49.63
N ILE A 160 16.59 2.12 48.28
CA ILE A 160 16.42 0.90 47.45
C ILE A 160 17.62 0.80 46.49
N ALA A 161 18.12 -0.42 46.26
CA ALA A 161 19.40 -0.65 45.57
C ALA A 161 19.27 -1.44 44.25
N ARG A 162 20.30 -1.28 43.40
CA ARG A 162 20.67 -2.13 42.24
C ARG A 162 19.61 -2.31 41.12
N ARG A 163 19.88 -1.67 39.98
CA ARG A 163 19.64 -2.29 38.66
C ARG A 163 20.97 -2.36 37.91
N ALA A 164 21.39 -3.55 37.50
CA ALA A 164 22.71 -3.75 36.90
C ALA A 164 22.81 -3.07 35.52
N ARG A 165 23.95 -2.41 35.25
CA ARG A 165 24.27 -1.92 33.90
C ARG A 165 24.44 -3.14 32.99
N ARG A 166 23.49 -3.39 32.08
CA ARG A 166 23.75 -4.32 30.96
C ARG A 166 24.85 -3.69 30.11
N VAL A 167 26.03 -4.33 30.08
CA VAL A 167 27.03 -4.05 29.05
C VAL A 167 26.36 -4.36 27.71
N SER A 168 26.06 -3.32 26.94
CA SER A 168 25.47 -3.48 25.61
C SER A 168 26.53 -4.11 24.72
N ARG A 169 26.39 -5.41 24.45
CA ARG A 169 27.23 -6.10 23.46
C ARG A 169 26.85 -5.60 22.08
N HIS A 170 27.47 -4.49 21.68
CA HIS A 170 27.36 -3.90 20.35
C HIS A 170 27.99 -4.87 19.33
N LEU A 171 27.20 -5.83 18.87
CA LEU A 171 27.52 -6.66 17.72
C LEU A 171 27.81 -5.73 16.53
N PRO A 172 28.95 -5.90 15.82
CA PRO A 172 29.26 -5.08 14.65
C PRO A 172 28.10 -5.10 13.65
N ALA A 173 27.69 -3.93 13.16
CA ALA A 173 26.56 -3.79 12.25
C ALA A 173 26.74 -4.65 10.98
N ASP A 174 27.98 -4.83 10.55
CA ASP A 174 28.36 -5.64 9.40
C ASP A 174 28.05 -7.13 9.61
N SER A 175 28.26 -7.65 10.83
CA SER A 175 27.85 -9.02 11.19
C SER A 175 26.33 -9.21 11.17
N ALA A 176 25.54 -8.17 11.43
CA ALA A 176 24.09 -8.23 11.26
C ALA A 176 23.72 -8.17 9.76
N ARG A 177 24.35 -7.28 8.99
CA ARG A 177 24.14 -7.12 7.54
C ARG A 177 24.46 -8.40 6.76
N SER A 178 25.61 -9.02 6.98
CA SER A 178 26.00 -10.27 6.29
C SER A 178 25.01 -11.41 6.55
N ARG A 179 24.43 -11.50 7.76
CA ARG A 179 23.39 -12.49 8.08
C ARG A 179 22.06 -12.20 7.41
N ILE A 180 21.69 -10.92 7.24
CA ILE A 180 20.49 -10.54 6.48
C ILE A 180 20.66 -10.93 5.01
N ILE A 181 21.79 -10.54 4.40
CA ILE A 181 22.12 -10.86 2.99
C ILE A 181 22.09 -12.36 2.75
N HIS A 182 22.72 -13.17 3.61
CA HIS A 182 22.74 -14.63 3.44
C HIS A 182 21.36 -15.30 3.64
N VAL A 183 20.51 -14.75 4.51
CA VAL A 183 19.11 -15.21 4.65
C VAL A 183 18.26 -14.82 3.43
N GLU A 184 18.57 -13.71 2.77
CA GLU A 184 17.93 -13.30 1.52
C GLU A 184 18.42 -14.14 0.33
N GLU A 185 19.71 -14.49 0.30
CA GLU A 185 20.35 -15.39 -0.67
C GLU A 185 19.74 -16.80 -0.63
N LEU A 186 19.75 -17.48 0.53
CA LEU A 186 19.11 -18.80 0.72
C LEU A 186 17.62 -18.79 0.37
N ARG A 187 16.93 -17.67 0.62
CA ARG A 187 15.53 -17.48 0.24
C ARG A 187 15.35 -17.36 -1.28
N LEU A 188 16.26 -16.70 -1.98
CA LEU A 188 16.24 -16.58 -3.44
C LEU A 188 16.51 -17.94 -4.10
N GLU A 189 17.45 -18.73 -3.57
CA GLU A 189 17.72 -20.09 -4.05
C GLU A 189 16.49 -21.00 -3.92
N ALA A 190 15.88 -21.07 -2.73
CA ALA A 190 14.67 -21.86 -2.51
C ALA A 190 13.47 -21.37 -3.37
N GLU A 191 13.38 -20.07 -3.67
CA GLU A 191 12.37 -19.51 -4.57
C GLU A 191 12.67 -19.84 -6.05
N ILE A 192 13.94 -19.91 -6.47
CA ILE A 192 14.35 -20.36 -7.80
C ILE A 192 13.98 -21.85 -7.98
N GLU A 193 14.36 -22.71 -7.04
CA GLU A 193 14.04 -24.14 -7.06
C GLU A 193 12.52 -24.36 -7.11
N ARG A 194 11.75 -23.67 -6.26
CA ARG A 194 10.28 -23.72 -6.24
C ARG A 194 9.66 -23.29 -7.58
N ASN A 195 10.22 -22.27 -8.24
CA ASN A 195 9.75 -21.82 -9.55
C ASN A 195 10.16 -22.76 -10.69
N GLU A 196 11.31 -23.43 -10.61
CA GLU A 196 11.70 -24.48 -11.55
C GLU A 196 10.80 -25.72 -11.41
N HIS A 197 10.48 -26.14 -10.18
CA HIS A 197 9.55 -27.24 -9.95
C HIS A 197 8.15 -26.94 -10.52
N LEU A 198 7.65 -25.72 -10.33
CA LEU A 198 6.40 -25.28 -10.99
C LEU A 198 6.49 -25.28 -12.53
N ARG A 199 7.66 -24.96 -13.10
CA ARG A 199 7.88 -25.02 -14.56
C ARG A 199 7.75 -26.46 -15.06
N LYS A 200 8.40 -27.42 -14.40
CA LYS A 200 8.33 -28.86 -14.72
C LYS A 200 6.90 -29.41 -14.60
N ILE A 201 6.16 -28.99 -13.58
CA ILE A 201 4.73 -29.31 -13.42
C ILE A 201 3.90 -28.71 -14.58
N HIS A 202 4.16 -27.46 -14.97
CA HIS A 202 3.44 -26.81 -16.07
C HIS A 202 3.71 -27.49 -17.42
N GLU A 203 4.96 -27.85 -17.68
CA GLU A 203 5.44 -28.56 -18.88
C GLU A 203 4.77 -29.93 -19.01
N SER A 204 4.79 -30.75 -17.95
CA SER A 204 4.07 -32.04 -17.93
C SER A 204 2.55 -31.86 -18.11
N ASN A 205 1.97 -30.77 -17.58
CA ASN A 205 0.57 -30.42 -17.83
C ASN A 205 0.28 -29.97 -19.27
N ILE A 206 1.28 -29.60 -20.07
CA ILE A 206 1.14 -29.36 -21.52
C ILE A 206 1.21 -30.70 -22.27
N GLU A 207 2.19 -31.55 -21.94
CA GLU A 207 2.34 -32.89 -22.54
C GLU A 207 1.08 -33.74 -22.38
N ILE A 208 0.52 -33.81 -21.16
CA ILE A 208 -0.72 -34.53 -20.87
C ILE A 208 -1.89 -34.00 -21.70
N LYS A 209 -1.99 -32.67 -21.90
CA LYS A 209 -3.04 -32.07 -22.74
C LYS A 209 -2.86 -32.41 -24.22
N SER A 210 -1.62 -32.44 -24.73
CA SER A 210 -1.36 -32.89 -26.10
C SER A 210 -1.79 -34.34 -26.28
N ALA A 211 -1.32 -35.25 -25.41
CA ALA A 211 -1.66 -36.67 -25.49
C ALA A 211 -3.18 -36.94 -25.45
N ILE A 212 -3.94 -36.17 -24.67
CA ILE A 212 -5.41 -36.23 -24.65
C ILE A 212 -6.01 -35.76 -25.99
N VAL A 213 -5.51 -34.67 -26.57
CA VAL A 213 -5.95 -34.17 -27.89
C VAL A 213 -5.62 -35.18 -28.99
N ASP A 214 -4.42 -35.76 -28.97
CA ASP A 214 -3.96 -36.74 -29.94
C ASP A 214 -4.77 -38.04 -29.88
N LEU A 215 -5.08 -38.53 -28.67
CA LEU A 215 -5.98 -39.67 -28.46
C LEU A 215 -7.41 -39.37 -28.94
N CYS A 216 -7.97 -38.19 -28.64
CA CYS A 216 -9.26 -37.75 -29.16
C CYS A 216 -9.28 -37.68 -30.70
N ASN A 217 -8.19 -37.26 -31.32
CA ASN A 217 -8.05 -37.24 -32.78
C ASN A 217 -7.93 -38.66 -33.37
N LEU A 218 -7.20 -39.57 -32.72
CA LEU A 218 -7.09 -40.97 -33.14
C LEU A 218 -8.44 -41.70 -33.06
N VAL A 219 -9.18 -41.53 -31.97
CA VAL A 219 -10.55 -42.08 -31.82
C VAL A 219 -11.47 -41.54 -32.90
N ARG A 220 -11.42 -40.23 -33.20
CA ARG A 220 -12.19 -39.63 -34.31
C ARG A 220 -11.84 -40.29 -35.65
N GLN A 221 -10.55 -40.45 -35.96
CA GLN A 221 -10.10 -41.10 -37.21
C GLN A 221 -10.55 -42.56 -37.34
N TYR A 222 -10.55 -43.32 -36.24
CA TYR A 222 -11.04 -44.70 -36.20
C TYR A 222 -12.54 -44.77 -36.50
N MET A 223 -13.34 -43.92 -35.85
CA MET A 223 -14.79 -43.83 -36.09
C MET A 223 -15.11 -43.45 -37.55
N THR A 224 -14.33 -42.56 -38.17
CA THR A 224 -14.49 -42.19 -39.59
C THR A 224 -13.90 -43.18 -40.61
N ARG A 225 -13.29 -44.29 -40.17
CA ARG A 225 -12.75 -45.34 -41.06
C ARG A 225 -13.60 -46.61 -41.09
N ASN A 226 -14.46 -46.82 -40.09
CA ASN A 226 -15.23 -48.04 -39.88
C ASN A 226 -16.75 -47.81 -40.07
N ASN A 227 -17.13 -46.72 -40.75
CA ASN A 227 -18.50 -46.25 -40.98
C ASN A 227 -18.57 -45.55 -42.35
#